data_AF-A0A945BG51-F1
#
_entry.id   AF-A0A945BG51-F1
#
_cell.length_a   1.000
_cell.length_b   1.000
_cell.length_c   1.000
_cell.angle_alpha   90.00
_cell.angle_beta   90.00
_cell.angle_gamma   90.00
#
_symmetry.space_group_name_H-M   'P 1'
#
loop_
_entity.id
_entity.type
_entity.pdbx_description
1 polymer ?
#
loop_
_entity_poly.entity_id
_entity_poly.type
_entity_poly.pdbx_seq_one_letter_code
_entity_poly.pdbx_strand_id
1 'polypeptide(L)' 'YSLKYFINGESVEDIRSYEIIENDKILITFGGETDDQIQDYLKQLDNQEIMK' A
#
# COMPACT_ATOMS: atom_id res chain seq x y z
N TYR A 1 11.60 -13.10 -4.74
CA TYR A 1 11.05 -11.74 -4.65
C TYR A 1 9.65 -11.76 -5.24
N SER A 2 8.67 -11.19 -4.55
CA SER A 2 7.27 -11.13 -4.98
C SER A 2 6.77 -9.69 -4.91
N LEU A 3 5.83 -9.32 -5.80
CA LEU A 3 5.05 -8.11 -5.59
C LEU A 3 3.99 -8.35 -4.51
N LYS A 4 3.78 -7.36 -3.65
CA LYS A 4 2.66 -7.30 -2.72
C LYS A 4 1.97 -5.95 -2.89
N TYR A 5 0.65 -5.95 -2.73
CA TYR A 5 -0.16 -4.76 -2.91
C TYR A 5 -1.03 -4.54 -1.70
N PHE A 6 -1.20 -3.27 -1.32
CA PHE A 6 -2.13 -2.89 -0.27
C PHE A 6 -2.92 -1.66 -0.70
N ILE A 7 -4.21 -1.68 -0.43
CA ILE A 7 -5.12 -0.56 -0.65
C ILE A 7 -5.71 -0.20 0.70
N ASN A 8 -5.51 1.05 1.13
CA ASN A 8 -5.96 1.55 2.44
C ASN A 8 -5.53 0.67 3.63
N GLY A 9 -4.37 0.02 3.51
CA GLY A 9 -3.82 -0.89 4.52
C GLY A 9 -4.19 -2.36 4.35
N GLU A 10 -5.14 -2.70 3.48
CA GLU A 10 -5.58 -4.07 3.25
C GLU A 10 -4.81 -4.72 2.11
N SER A 11 -4.31 -5.95 2.33
CA SER A 11 -3.57 -6.69 1.30
C SER A 11 -4.51 -7.16 0.19
N VAL A 12 -4.14 -6.91 -1.06
CA VAL A 12 -4.90 -7.35 -2.23
C VAL A 12 -4.01 -8.13 -3.19
N GLU A 13 -4.61 -9.02 -3.97
CA GLU A 13 -3.89 -9.83 -4.95
C GLU A 13 -3.43 -9.01 -6.17
N ASP A 14 -4.20 -8.00 -6.56
CA ASP A 14 -3.91 -7.15 -7.72
C ASP A 14 -4.62 -5.79 -7.58
N ILE A 15 -4.00 -4.72 -8.09
CA ILE A 15 -4.54 -3.35 -8.06
C ILE A 15 -5.12 -2.89 -9.39
N ARG A 16 -4.90 -3.63 -10.49
CA ARG A 16 -5.29 -3.19 -11.84
C ARG A 16 -6.79 -3.31 -12.10
N SER A 17 -7.47 -4.12 -11.29
CA SER A 17 -8.93 -4.28 -11.33
C SER A 17 -9.66 -3.36 -10.34
N TYR A 18 -8.91 -2.54 -9.60
CA TYR A 18 -9.46 -1.64 -8.60
C TYR A 18 -9.64 -0.23 -9.18
N GLU A 19 -10.81 0.36 -8.99
CA GLU A 19 -11.07 1.75 -9.33
C GLU A 19 -10.50 2.65 -8.24
N ILE A 20 -9.42 3.38 -8.55
CA ILE A 20 -8.75 4.29 -7.62
C ILE A 20 -9.62 5.53 -7.43
N ILE A 21 -9.97 5.82 -6.18
CA ILE A 21 -10.73 7.02 -5.80
C ILE A 21 -9.84 8.05 -5.12
N GLU A 22 -10.32 9.29 -5.07
CA GLU A 22 -9.61 10.36 -4.35
C GLU A 22 -9.44 9.94 -2.87
N ASN A 23 -8.24 10.20 -2.33
CA ASN A 23 -7.82 9.86 -0.97
C ASN A 23 -7.39 8.41 -0.73
N ASP A 24 -7.41 7.53 -1.74
CA ASP A 24 -6.88 6.18 -1.58
C ASP A 24 -5.37 6.18 -1.32
N LYS A 25 -4.97 5.31 -0.39
CA LYS A 25 -3.58 5.07 -0.03
C LYS A 25 -3.16 3.71 -0.54
N ILE A 26 -2.29 3.69 -1.55
CA ILE A 26 -1.82 2.46 -2.19
C ILE A 26 -0.35 2.22 -1.84
N LEU A 27 -0.04 1.06 -1.28
CA LEU A 27 1.34 0.59 -1.09
C LEU A 27 1.65 -0.53 -2.08
N ILE A 28 2.74 -0.38 -2.82
CA ILE A 28 3.26 -1.41 -3.72
C ILE A 28 4.69 -1.73 -3.28
N THR A 29 4.93 -2.99 -2.93
CA THR A 29 6.25 -3.47 -2.49
C THR A 29 6.75 -4.59 -3.38
N PHE A 30 8.06 -4.66 -3.58
CA PHE A 30 8.70 -5.71 -4.36
C PHE A 30 9.98 -6.14 -3.67
N GLY A 31 9.99 -7.38 -3.15
CA GLY A 31 11.14 -7.79 -2.41
C GLY A 31 10.91 -8.96 -1.48
N GLY A 32 11.75 -9.00 -0.45
CA GLY A 32 11.68 -9.91 0.68
C GLY A 32 11.33 -9.17 1.96
N GLU A 33 10.61 -8.06 1.86
CA GLU A 33 10.21 -7.29 3.05
C GLU A 33 9.43 -8.16 4.02
N THR A 34 9.84 -8.06 5.28
CA THR A 34 9.15 -8.69 6.40
C THR A 34 7.85 -7.97 6.71
N ASP A 35 6.95 -8.64 7.42
CA ASP A 35 5.70 -8.03 7.87
C ASP A 35 5.93 -6.75 8.68
N ASP A 36 6.95 -6.70 9.55
CA ASP A 36 7.32 -5.49 10.30
C ASP A 36 7.66 -4.30 9.39
N GLN A 37 8.44 -4.54 8.33
CA GLN A 37 8.79 -3.48 7.36
C GLN A 37 7.56 -2.99 6.60
N ILE A 38 6.67 -3.92 6.21
CA ILE A 38 5.41 -3.58 5.54
C ILE A 38 4.52 -2.73 6.46
N GLN A 39 4.41 -3.09 7.75
CA GLN A 39 3.64 -2.31 8.72
C GLN A 39 4.21 -0.91 8.93
N ASP A 40 5.54 -0.75 8.91
CA ASP A 40 6.17 0.56 8.97
C ASP A 40 5.84 1.42 7.75
N TYR A 41 5.89 0.83 6.54
CA TYR A 41 5.52 1.53 5.31
C TYR A 41 4.06 1.94 5.28
N LEU A 42 3.15 1.08 5.76
CA LEU A 42 1.74 1.40 5.88
C LEU A 42 1.49 2.57 6.83
N LYS A 43 2.20 2.63 7.97
CA LYS A 43 2.13 3.78 8.89
C LYS A 43 2.66 5.06 8.25
N GLN A 44 3.78 5.00 7.54
CA GLN A 44 4.32 6.15 6.83
C GLN A 44 3.34 6.67 5.79
N LEU A 45 2.76 5.75 4.99
CA LEU A 45 1.75 6.06 3.99
C LEU A 45 0.50 6.67 4.63
N ASP A 46 0.08 6.17 5.79
CA ASP A 46 -1.06 6.73 6.53
C ASP A 46 -0.82 8.16 7.04
N ASN A 47 0.41 8.49 7.41
CA ASN A 47 0.77 9.83 7.88
C ASN A 47 0.95 10.86 6.75
N GLN A 48 0.87 10.47 5.47
CA GLN A 48 0.95 11.43 4.37
C GLN A 48 -0.33 12.26 4.29
N GLU A 49 -0.20 13.58 4.39
CA GLU A 49 -1.28 14.50 4.12
C GLU A 49 -1.65 14.45 2.63
N ILE A 50 -2.94 14.31 2.35
CA ILE A 50 -3.44 14.33 0.98
C ILE A 50 -3.53 15.80 0.58
N MET A 51 -2.62 16.22 -0.31
CA MET A 51 -2.65 17.58 -0.85
C MET A 51 -3.93 17.76 -1.66
N LYS A 52 -4.78 18.69 -1.22
CA LYS A 52 -6.03 19.10 -1.90
C LYS A 52 -5.79 20.06 -3.05
#